data_AF-A0A1B1HXI0-F1
#
_entry.id   AF-A0A1B1HXI0-F1
#
_cell.length_a   1.000
_cell.length_b   1.000
_cell.length_c   1.000
_cell.angle_alpha   90.00
_cell.angle_beta   90.00
_cell.angle_gamma   90.00
#
_symmetry.space_group_name_H-M   'P 1'
#
loop_
_entity.id
_entity.type
_entity.pdbx_description
1 polymer ?
#
loop_
_entity_poly.entity_id
_entity_poly.type
_entity_poly.pdbx_seq_one_letter_code
_entity_poly.pdbx_strand_id
1 'polypeptide(L)'
;LHADAHDFDSHTNSLEEVSRKIFSAHFGQLALIFLWLSGMYFHGARFSNYIAWLNNPTGIKPSAQVVWPIIGQEILNGDVGGNFQGIQVTSGWFQLWRASGITTENELYATAIGGLSMAMLMVFAGWFHYHKSSPKLEWFQNVESMMNHHLAGLLGLGCLGWAGHQIHISLPINKLLDSGVSPQELPLPHEFLINRALMIQLYPSYSKGILPFFTLDWNVYSDFLTFKGGLNPVTGGLWLSDTAHHHLALAIVFLIAGHMYRTNWGIGHSMKEILEAHKGPFTGEGHKGLYEILTTSWHAQLAINLAMMGSLSIIVAHHMYSMPPYPFIATDYPTQLSLFTHHIWIGGFCIVGAGAHASIFIVRDYNPAQNYNNLLDRIIRHRDAIISHLNWICIFLGFHSFGLYIHNDTMRALGRSQDMFADTAIQLQPVFAQWVQNIHALAPGNTSPNALTTASYVFGGDIISVGNKVAMMPIPLGTADFMVHHIHAFTIHVTVLILIKGFLFGRNSRLIPDKANLGFRF
;
A
#
# COMPACT_ATOMS: atom_id res chain seq x y z
N LEU A 1 -4.83 -32.67 -8.52
CA LEU A 1 -5.71 -32.36 -7.36
C LEU A 1 -5.36 -31.03 -6.72
N HIS A 2 -4.29 -30.92 -5.92
CA HIS A 2 -3.94 -29.63 -5.28
C HIS A 2 -3.62 -28.50 -6.27
N ALA A 3 -2.85 -28.81 -7.33
CA ALA A 3 -2.40 -27.81 -8.31
C ALA A 3 -3.52 -27.22 -9.19
N ASP A 4 -4.70 -27.84 -9.20
CA ASP A 4 -5.83 -27.47 -10.05
C ASP A 4 -7.05 -27.08 -9.22
N ALA A 5 -6.96 -27.08 -7.89
CA ALA A 5 -8.10 -26.86 -6.99
C ALA A 5 -8.74 -25.47 -7.15
N HIS A 6 -7.95 -24.46 -7.48
CA HIS A 6 -8.42 -23.07 -7.69
C HIS A 6 -8.35 -22.64 -9.18
N ASP A 7 -8.07 -23.56 -10.09
CA ASP A 7 -8.11 -23.30 -11.55
C ASP A 7 -9.56 -23.41 -12.05
N PHE A 8 -10.44 -22.53 -11.57
CA PHE A 8 -11.90 -22.70 -11.69
C PHE A 8 -12.43 -22.75 -13.12
N ASP A 9 -11.80 -22.04 -14.05
CA ASP A 9 -12.13 -22.05 -15.48
C ASP A 9 -11.76 -23.37 -16.17
N SER A 10 -10.83 -24.15 -15.60
CA SER A 10 -10.57 -25.52 -16.06
C SER A 10 -11.65 -26.52 -15.63
N HIS A 11 -12.45 -26.20 -14.60
CA HIS A 11 -13.48 -27.09 -14.08
C HIS A 11 -14.80 -26.98 -14.85
N THR A 12 -15.08 -25.81 -15.42
CA THR A 12 -16.36 -25.50 -16.08
C THR A 12 -16.16 -24.38 -17.10
N ASN A 13 -16.85 -24.49 -18.24
CA ASN A 13 -16.85 -23.43 -19.27
C ASN A 13 -17.87 -22.31 -18.98
N SER A 14 -18.62 -22.41 -17.87
CA SER A 14 -19.62 -21.40 -17.49
C SER A 14 -18.97 -20.22 -16.78
N LEU A 15 -18.84 -19.09 -17.47
CA LEU A 15 -18.31 -17.85 -16.87
C LEU A 15 -19.12 -17.42 -15.65
N GLU A 16 -20.44 -17.60 -15.64
CA GLU A 16 -21.29 -17.29 -14.48
C GLU A 16 -20.94 -18.15 -13.26
N GLU A 17 -20.69 -19.44 -13.46
CA GLU A 17 -20.30 -20.34 -12.38
C GLU A 17 -18.90 -20.00 -11.83
N VAL A 18 -17.95 -19.69 -12.73
CA VAL A 18 -16.61 -19.22 -12.35
C VAL A 18 -16.70 -17.93 -11.52
N SER A 19 -17.49 -16.94 -11.97
CA SER A 19 -17.72 -15.69 -11.24
C SER A 19 -18.27 -15.93 -9.84
N ARG A 20 -19.22 -16.87 -9.68
CA ARG A 20 -19.77 -17.25 -8.37
C ARG A 20 -18.74 -17.90 -7.46
N LYS A 21 -17.90 -18.80 -7.99
CA LYS A 21 -16.81 -19.45 -7.23
C LYS A 21 -15.80 -18.40 -6.75
N ILE A 22 -15.39 -17.50 -7.64
CA ILE A 22 -14.47 -16.40 -7.31
C ILE A 22 -15.06 -15.51 -6.21
N PHE A 23 -16.32 -15.09 -6.36
CA PHE A 23 -16.97 -14.21 -5.38
C PHE A 23 -17.09 -14.85 -3.99
N SER A 24 -17.47 -16.14 -3.94
CA SER A 24 -17.50 -16.89 -2.68
C SER A 24 -16.10 -17.06 -2.06
N ALA A 25 -15.10 -17.35 -2.89
CA ALA A 25 -13.71 -17.49 -2.45
C ALA A 25 -13.14 -16.18 -1.90
N HIS A 26 -13.53 -15.02 -2.45
CA HIS A 26 -13.15 -13.71 -1.90
C HIS A 26 -13.63 -13.53 -0.45
N PHE A 27 -14.86 -13.95 -0.14
CA PHE A 27 -15.35 -13.95 1.25
C PHE A 27 -14.56 -14.93 2.14
N GLY A 28 -14.20 -16.10 1.62
CA GLY A 28 -13.32 -17.03 2.32
C GLY A 28 -11.96 -16.40 2.67
N GLN A 29 -11.35 -15.69 1.73
CA GLN A 29 -10.10 -14.98 1.96
C GLN A 29 -10.26 -13.83 2.97
N LEU A 30 -11.34 -13.05 2.89
CA LEU A 30 -11.64 -12.01 3.87
C LEU A 30 -11.84 -12.57 5.28
N ALA A 31 -12.48 -13.73 5.41
CA ALA A 31 -12.63 -14.41 6.69
C ALA A 31 -11.28 -14.77 7.31
N LEU A 32 -10.34 -15.28 6.51
CA LEU A 32 -8.98 -15.58 6.96
C LEU A 32 -8.23 -14.31 7.40
N ILE A 33 -8.38 -13.20 6.66
CA ILE A 33 -7.78 -11.92 7.02
C ILE A 33 -8.35 -11.42 8.36
N PHE A 34 -9.67 -11.44 8.54
CA PHE A 34 -10.30 -11.03 9.81
C PHE A 34 -9.91 -11.93 10.98
N LEU A 35 -9.77 -13.24 10.76
CA LEU A 35 -9.29 -14.17 11.78
C LEU A 35 -7.84 -13.86 12.18
N TRP A 36 -6.97 -13.62 11.20
CA TRP A 36 -5.59 -13.20 11.45
C TRP A 36 -5.54 -11.87 12.22
N LEU A 37 -6.29 -10.85 11.79
CA LEU A 37 -6.40 -9.58 12.49
C LEU A 37 -6.88 -9.78 13.94
N SER A 38 -7.95 -10.55 14.13
CA SER A 38 -8.46 -10.91 15.46
C SER A 38 -7.38 -11.53 16.34
N GLY A 39 -6.59 -12.46 15.80
CA GLY A 39 -5.44 -13.04 16.47
C GLY A 39 -4.41 -11.99 16.89
N MET A 40 -4.06 -11.03 16.02
CA MET A 40 -3.11 -9.97 16.35
C MET A 40 -3.59 -9.10 17.53
N TYR A 41 -4.87 -8.70 17.53
CA TYR A 41 -5.46 -7.95 18.64
C TYR A 41 -5.56 -8.79 19.93
N PHE A 42 -5.90 -10.08 19.83
CA PHE A 42 -6.00 -10.98 20.98
C PHE A 42 -4.64 -11.22 21.64
N HIS A 43 -3.61 -11.45 20.84
CA HIS A 43 -2.23 -11.57 21.33
C HIS A 43 -1.76 -10.28 22.01
N GLY A 44 -2.09 -9.13 21.43
CA GLY A 44 -1.91 -7.83 22.08
C GLY A 44 -2.59 -7.72 23.44
N ALA A 45 -3.83 -8.21 23.55
CA ALA A 45 -4.60 -8.12 24.78
C ALA A 45 -4.17 -9.08 25.89
N ARG A 46 -3.57 -10.23 25.55
CA ARG A 46 -3.36 -11.34 26.51
C ARG A 46 -1.91 -11.74 26.75
N PHE A 47 -1.04 -11.53 25.77
CA PHE A 47 0.33 -12.06 25.78
C PHE A 47 1.35 -11.00 25.40
N SER A 48 1.10 -9.75 25.79
CA SER A 48 1.91 -8.61 25.37
C SER A 48 2.28 -7.69 26.53
N ASN A 49 3.27 -6.84 26.29
CA ASN A 49 3.63 -5.75 27.19
C ASN A 49 3.08 -4.38 26.73
N TYR A 50 1.95 -4.35 26.02
CA TYR A 50 1.43 -3.13 25.39
C TYR A 50 1.23 -1.96 26.37
N ILE A 51 0.64 -2.20 27.54
CA ILE A 51 0.41 -1.12 28.54
C ILE A 51 1.73 -0.60 29.12
N ALA A 52 2.68 -1.50 29.40
CA ALA A 52 4.00 -1.10 29.85
C ALA A 52 4.74 -0.30 28.77
N TRP A 53 4.68 -0.75 27.52
CA TRP A 53 5.22 -0.02 26.37
C TRP A 53 4.56 1.35 26.20
N LEU A 54 3.25 1.47 26.39
CA LEU A 54 2.53 2.74 26.26
C LEU A 54 3.00 3.79 27.29
N ASN A 55 3.40 3.35 28.49
CA ASN A 55 3.98 4.20 29.52
C ASN A 55 5.43 4.63 29.20
N ASN A 56 6.21 3.79 28.52
CA ASN A 56 7.59 4.10 28.13
C ASN A 56 7.93 3.58 26.72
N PRO A 57 7.42 4.23 25.66
CA PRO A 57 7.52 3.72 24.29
C PRO A 57 8.94 3.85 23.70
N THR A 58 9.82 4.63 24.34
CA THR A 58 11.21 4.81 23.91
C THR A 58 12.15 3.78 24.54
N GLY A 59 11.88 3.37 25.79
CA GLY A 59 12.71 2.45 26.55
C GLY A 59 12.31 0.97 26.45
N ILE A 60 11.01 0.67 26.29
CA ILE A 60 10.50 -0.71 26.25
C ILE A 60 10.37 -1.19 24.81
N LYS A 61 10.70 -2.47 24.55
CA LYS A 61 10.53 -3.08 23.23
C LYS A 61 9.15 -3.73 23.11
N PRO A 62 8.45 -3.57 21.96
CA PRO A 62 7.15 -4.20 21.76
C PRO A 62 7.30 -5.72 21.69
N SER A 63 6.49 -6.44 22.46
CA SER A 63 6.45 -7.91 22.50
C SER A 63 5.02 -8.39 22.66
N ALA A 64 4.61 -9.37 21.86
CA ALA A 64 3.24 -9.92 21.84
C ALA A 64 3.18 -11.45 21.66
N GLN A 65 4.32 -12.12 21.84
CA GLN A 65 4.41 -13.57 21.72
C GLN A 65 5.26 -14.13 22.86
N VAL A 66 4.73 -15.14 23.54
CA VAL A 66 5.40 -15.83 24.65
C VAL A 66 5.49 -17.31 24.31
N VAL A 67 6.67 -17.88 24.48
CA VAL A 67 6.99 -19.27 24.18
C VAL A 67 6.82 -20.13 25.44
N TRP A 68 6.20 -21.30 25.29
CA TRP A 68 6.04 -22.24 26.40
C TRP A 68 7.36 -22.92 26.80
N PRO A 69 7.62 -23.12 28.10
CA PRO A 69 8.86 -23.72 28.62
C PRO A 69 8.80 -25.25 28.58
N ILE A 70 9.05 -25.84 27.41
CA ILE A 70 8.95 -27.30 27.22
C ILE A 70 10.34 -27.94 27.12
N ILE A 71 11.20 -27.42 26.26
CA ILE A 71 12.48 -28.04 25.87
C ILE A 71 13.67 -27.07 25.93
N GLY A 72 13.62 -26.04 26.77
CA GLY A 72 14.64 -24.98 26.78
C GLY A 72 14.36 -23.84 25.78
N GLN A 73 13.28 -23.93 25.00
CA GLN A 73 12.88 -22.91 24.03
C GLN A 73 12.40 -21.60 24.68
N GLU A 74 12.14 -21.60 25.99
CA GLU A 74 11.87 -20.39 26.77
C GLU A 74 13.05 -19.41 26.79
N ILE A 75 14.25 -19.83 26.37
CA ILE A 75 15.36 -18.92 26.07
C ILE A 75 14.98 -17.84 25.03
N LEU A 76 13.97 -18.10 24.19
CA LEU A 76 13.42 -17.13 23.24
C LEU A 76 12.59 -16.02 23.91
N ASN A 77 12.14 -16.22 25.15
CA ASN A 77 11.46 -15.19 25.93
C ASN A 77 12.50 -14.21 26.49
N GLY A 78 13.06 -13.37 25.63
CA GLY A 78 14.03 -12.35 26.01
C GLY A 78 13.40 -11.27 26.91
N ASP A 79 14.22 -10.65 27.75
CA ASP A 79 13.82 -9.46 28.50
C ASP A 79 13.67 -8.27 27.55
N VAL A 80 12.43 -7.80 27.39
CA VAL A 80 12.05 -6.69 26.51
C VAL A 80 11.72 -5.42 27.29
N GLY A 81 11.91 -5.44 28.62
CA GLY A 81 11.53 -4.37 29.54
C GLY A 81 10.06 -4.42 29.94
N GLY A 82 9.69 -3.58 30.92
CA GLY A 82 8.32 -3.53 31.46
C GLY A 82 7.95 -4.75 32.30
N ASN A 83 8.94 -5.41 32.93
CA ASN A 83 8.79 -6.67 33.67
C ASN A 83 8.13 -7.79 32.83
N PHE A 84 8.40 -7.80 31.53
CA PHE A 84 7.86 -8.78 30.58
C PHE A 84 8.98 -9.50 29.85
N GLN A 85 8.80 -10.81 29.66
CA GLN A 85 9.69 -11.65 28.86
C GLN A 85 8.92 -12.27 27.71
N GLY A 86 9.45 -12.17 26.50
CA GLY A 86 8.81 -12.67 25.29
C GLY A 86 9.62 -12.37 24.04
N ILE A 87 9.03 -12.68 22.90
CA ILE A 87 9.64 -12.39 21.60
C ILE A 87 9.33 -10.94 21.22
N GLN A 88 10.36 -10.14 20.99
CA GLN A 88 10.21 -8.81 20.40
C GLN A 88 9.56 -8.92 19.02
N VAL A 89 8.47 -8.20 18.82
CA VAL A 89 7.74 -8.15 17.55
C VAL A 89 8.15 -6.93 16.72
N THR A 90 8.16 -7.06 15.40
CA THR A 90 8.58 -6.00 14.47
C THR A 90 7.48 -5.61 13.47
N SER A 91 6.23 -5.96 13.77
CA SER A 91 5.08 -5.72 12.90
C SER A 91 4.47 -4.31 13.04
N GLY A 92 4.90 -3.52 14.03
CA GLY A 92 4.40 -2.15 14.25
C GLY A 92 3.00 -2.04 14.85
N TRP A 93 2.44 -3.12 15.38
CA TRP A 93 1.07 -3.13 15.93
C TRP A 93 0.90 -2.17 17.11
N PHE A 94 1.90 -2.05 17.98
CA PHE A 94 1.83 -1.20 19.17
C PHE A 94 1.71 0.28 18.81
N GLN A 95 2.51 0.72 17.83
CA GLN A 95 2.47 2.09 17.31
C GLN A 95 1.14 2.39 16.63
N LEU A 96 0.58 1.42 15.89
CA LEU A 96 -0.74 1.53 15.26
C LEU A 96 -1.86 1.62 16.30
N TRP A 97 -1.84 0.79 17.34
CA TRP A 97 -2.84 0.81 18.42
C TRP A 97 -2.81 2.13 19.19
N ARG A 98 -1.61 2.64 19.52
CA ARG A 98 -1.45 3.96 20.13
C ARG A 98 -2.01 5.06 19.23
N ALA A 99 -1.67 5.04 17.94
CA ALA A 99 -2.22 6.00 16.97
C ALA A 99 -3.74 5.88 16.83
N SER A 100 -4.34 4.76 17.21
CA SER A 100 -5.80 4.58 17.21
C SER A 100 -6.46 5.03 18.51
N GLY A 101 -5.68 5.47 19.51
CA GLY A 101 -6.19 5.87 20.81
C GLY A 101 -6.52 4.70 21.75
N ILE A 102 -6.00 3.50 21.49
CA ILE A 102 -6.19 2.34 22.36
C ILE A 102 -5.26 2.47 23.57
N THR A 103 -5.82 2.46 24.78
CA THR A 103 -5.07 2.66 26.02
C THR A 103 -5.20 1.49 26.99
N THR A 104 -6.10 0.54 26.72
CA THR A 104 -6.36 -0.61 27.60
C THR A 104 -6.38 -1.95 26.86
N GLU A 105 -6.08 -3.03 27.57
CA GLU A 105 -6.17 -4.40 27.04
C GLU A 105 -7.61 -4.81 26.71
N ASN A 106 -8.59 -4.23 27.42
CA ASN A 106 -10.01 -4.50 27.19
C ASN A 106 -10.47 -4.04 25.80
N GLU A 107 -9.99 -2.90 25.33
CA GLU A 107 -10.27 -2.38 23.98
C GLU A 107 -9.67 -3.30 22.90
N LEU A 108 -8.45 -3.80 23.11
CA LEU A 108 -7.83 -4.79 22.21
C LEU A 108 -8.64 -6.08 22.19
N TYR A 109 -9.05 -6.57 23.36
CA TYR A 109 -9.84 -7.79 23.49
C TYR A 109 -11.21 -7.67 22.81
N ALA A 110 -11.94 -6.56 23.04
CA ALA A 110 -13.21 -6.29 22.39
C ALA A 110 -13.05 -6.22 20.85
N THR A 111 -11.99 -5.57 20.38
CA THR A 111 -11.64 -5.50 18.95
C THR A 111 -11.36 -6.89 18.36
N ALA A 112 -10.65 -7.75 19.10
CA ALA A 112 -10.40 -9.13 18.69
C ALA A 112 -11.70 -9.92 18.52
N ILE A 113 -12.65 -9.80 19.46
CA ILE A 113 -13.97 -10.45 19.36
C ILE A 113 -14.79 -9.90 18.19
N GLY A 114 -14.72 -8.59 17.95
CA GLY A 114 -15.33 -7.95 16.78
C GLY A 114 -14.77 -8.50 15.47
N GLY A 115 -13.43 -8.60 15.35
CA GLY A 115 -12.76 -9.21 14.20
C GLY A 115 -13.15 -10.67 13.98
N LEU A 116 -13.25 -11.47 15.05
CA LEU A 116 -13.69 -12.87 14.97
C LEU A 116 -15.15 -12.98 14.50
N SER A 117 -16.02 -12.09 15.00
CA SER A 117 -17.42 -12.02 14.57
C SER A 117 -17.54 -11.66 13.09
N MET A 118 -16.72 -10.72 12.61
CA MET A 118 -16.63 -10.39 11.19
C MET A 118 -16.10 -11.55 10.35
N ALA A 119 -15.12 -12.31 10.85
CA ALA A 119 -14.64 -13.52 10.16
C ALA A 119 -15.78 -14.55 9.97
N MET A 120 -16.57 -14.80 11.01
CA MET A 120 -17.75 -15.68 10.94
C MET A 120 -18.79 -15.15 9.94
N LEU A 121 -19.04 -13.84 9.95
CA LEU A 121 -19.96 -13.20 9.00
C LEU A 121 -19.47 -13.34 7.55
N MET A 122 -18.17 -13.21 7.29
CA MET A 122 -17.61 -13.40 5.95
C MET A 122 -17.76 -14.84 5.47
N VAL A 123 -17.50 -15.84 6.33
CA VAL A 123 -17.77 -17.25 5.98
C VAL A 123 -19.24 -17.45 5.63
N PHE A 124 -20.15 -16.90 6.43
CA PHE A 124 -21.59 -16.99 6.17
C PHE A 124 -21.98 -16.31 4.84
N ALA A 125 -21.47 -15.11 4.58
CA ALA A 125 -21.74 -14.38 3.34
C ALA A 125 -21.23 -15.15 2.10
N GLY A 126 -20.02 -15.73 2.18
CA GLY A 126 -19.47 -16.57 1.12
C GLY A 126 -20.31 -17.81 0.84
N TRP A 127 -20.77 -18.50 1.88
CA TRP A 127 -21.69 -19.63 1.76
C TRP A 127 -23.04 -19.20 1.18
N PHE A 128 -23.62 -18.11 1.69
CA PHE A 128 -24.94 -17.63 1.30
C PHE A 128 -24.97 -17.22 -0.18
N HIS A 129 -23.99 -16.44 -0.62
CA HIS A 129 -23.87 -15.97 -2.00
C HIS A 129 -23.37 -17.04 -2.99
N TYR A 130 -23.07 -18.25 -2.53
CA TYR A 130 -22.75 -19.38 -3.41
C TYR A 130 -23.85 -20.44 -3.44
N HIS A 131 -24.40 -20.82 -2.29
CA HIS A 131 -25.34 -21.93 -2.16
C HIS A 131 -26.81 -21.53 -2.03
N LYS A 132 -27.13 -20.27 -1.69
CA LYS A 132 -28.51 -19.82 -1.44
C LYS A 132 -28.97 -18.73 -2.39
N SER A 133 -28.18 -17.68 -2.56
CA SER A 133 -28.52 -16.51 -3.37
C SER A 133 -27.35 -16.12 -4.26
N SER A 134 -27.09 -16.96 -5.26
CA SER A 134 -25.94 -16.80 -6.16
C SER A 134 -26.21 -15.73 -7.22
N PRO A 135 -25.42 -14.64 -7.28
CA PRO A 135 -25.63 -13.58 -8.27
C PRO A 135 -25.54 -14.10 -9.71
N LYS A 136 -26.17 -13.38 -10.65
CA LYS A 136 -26.09 -13.68 -12.09
C LYS A 136 -24.91 -12.95 -12.74
N LEU A 137 -24.49 -13.39 -13.92
CA LEU A 137 -23.36 -12.78 -14.64
C LEU A 137 -23.53 -11.28 -14.89
N GLU A 138 -24.73 -10.83 -15.24
CA GLU A 138 -25.05 -9.40 -15.47
C GLU A 138 -24.71 -8.52 -14.26
N TRP A 139 -24.89 -9.04 -13.03
CA TRP A 139 -24.53 -8.31 -11.82
C TRP A 139 -23.02 -8.13 -11.70
N PHE A 140 -22.25 -9.19 -11.98
CA PHE A 140 -20.78 -9.13 -11.98
C PHE A 140 -20.22 -8.20 -13.07
N GLN A 141 -20.89 -8.15 -14.22
CA GLN A 141 -20.49 -7.31 -15.36
C GLN A 141 -20.95 -5.85 -15.25
N ASN A 142 -21.69 -5.49 -14.19
CA ASN A 142 -22.09 -4.11 -13.92
C ASN A 142 -20.92 -3.30 -13.33
N VAL A 143 -19.90 -3.07 -14.15
CA VAL A 143 -18.64 -2.43 -13.75
C VAL A 143 -18.80 -0.96 -13.39
N GLU A 144 -19.75 -0.27 -14.00
CA GLU A 144 -20.06 1.14 -13.69
C GLU A 144 -20.61 1.26 -12.26
N SER A 145 -21.56 0.40 -11.89
CA SER A 145 -22.04 0.30 -10.51
C SER A 145 -20.91 -0.10 -9.57
N MET A 146 -20.15 -1.16 -9.89
CA MET A 146 -19.04 -1.61 -9.05
C MET A 146 -18.03 -0.50 -8.77
N MET A 147 -17.62 0.26 -9.79
CA MET A 147 -16.66 1.35 -9.64
C MET A 147 -17.22 2.52 -8.82
N ASN A 148 -18.48 2.92 -9.05
CA ASN A 148 -19.11 3.95 -8.23
C ASN A 148 -19.18 3.55 -6.76
N HIS A 149 -19.60 2.32 -6.46
CA HIS A 149 -19.71 1.82 -5.08
C HIS A 149 -18.34 1.60 -4.42
N HIS A 150 -17.32 1.16 -5.14
CA HIS A 150 -15.98 1.01 -4.58
C HIS A 150 -15.32 2.37 -4.33
N LEU A 151 -15.42 3.32 -5.27
CA LEU A 151 -14.84 4.65 -5.11
C LEU A 151 -15.58 5.43 -4.02
N ALA A 152 -16.89 5.65 -4.14
CA ALA A 152 -17.62 6.47 -3.15
C ALA A 152 -17.89 5.69 -1.86
N GLY A 153 -18.39 4.47 -1.97
CA GLY A 153 -18.79 3.66 -0.81
C GLY A 153 -17.59 3.13 -0.04
N LEU A 154 -16.79 2.25 -0.64
CA LEU A 154 -15.70 1.57 0.07
C LEU A 154 -14.57 2.55 0.43
N LEU A 155 -14.03 3.30 -0.54
CA LEU A 155 -12.92 4.22 -0.29
C LEU A 155 -13.40 5.54 0.34
N GLY A 156 -14.41 6.18 -0.24
CA GLY A 156 -14.93 7.46 0.24
C GLY A 156 -15.49 7.41 1.66
N LEU A 157 -16.48 6.55 1.93
CA LEU A 157 -17.03 6.40 3.29
C LEU A 157 -16.03 5.77 4.25
N GLY A 158 -15.13 4.91 3.77
CA GLY A 158 -14.03 4.37 4.56
C GLY A 158 -13.09 5.48 5.08
N CYS A 159 -12.61 6.34 4.18
CA CYS A 159 -11.79 7.50 4.55
C CYS A 159 -12.56 8.47 5.45
N LEU A 160 -13.85 8.72 5.19
CA LEU A 160 -14.67 9.62 6.01
C LEU A 160 -14.87 9.07 7.43
N GLY A 161 -15.19 7.78 7.55
CA GLY A 161 -15.35 7.10 8.82
C GLY A 161 -14.05 7.09 9.62
N TRP A 162 -12.91 6.85 8.95
CA TRP A 162 -11.60 6.91 9.59
C TRP A 162 -11.21 8.33 10.01
N ALA A 163 -11.48 9.36 9.20
CA ALA A 163 -11.28 10.74 9.59
C ALA A 163 -12.12 11.11 10.83
N GLY A 164 -13.39 10.67 10.88
CA GLY A 164 -14.24 10.83 12.05
C GLY A 164 -13.66 10.17 13.30
N HIS A 165 -13.21 8.92 13.19
CA HIS A 165 -12.50 8.23 14.27
C HIS A 165 -11.24 8.98 14.71
N GLN A 166 -10.43 9.45 13.76
CA GLN A 166 -9.20 10.18 14.05
C GLN A 166 -9.51 11.47 14.83
N ILE A 167 -10.45 12.27 14.32
CA ILE A 167 -10.83 13.57 14.91
C ILE A 167 -11.38 13.40 16.32
N HIS A 168 -12.27 12.43 16.53
CA HIS A 168 -13.05 12.33 17.76
C HIS A 168 -12.43 11.43 18.84
N ILE A 169 -11.54 10.51 18.47
CA ILE A 169 -10.98 9.50 19.39
C ILE A 169 -9.46 9.57 19.42
N SER A 170 -8.81 9.33 18.28
CA SER A 170 -7.34 9.25 18.21
C SER A 170 -6.67 10.56 18.63
N LEU A 171 -7.11 11.69 18.07
CA LEU A 171 -6.52 13.01 18.31
C LEU A 171 -6.54 13.45 19.77
N PRO A 172 -7.69 13.46 20.49
CA PRO A 172 -7.70 13.89 21.88
C PRO A 172 -6.82 13.01 22.77
N ILE A 173 -6.87 11.68 22.58
CA ILE A 173 -6.10 10.72 23.35
C ILE A 173 -4.60 10.90 23.11
N ASN A 174 -4.17 10.96 21.85
CA ASN A 174 -2.75 11.13 21.52
C ASN A 174 -2.23 12.50 21.96
N LYS A 175 -3.03 13.56 21.90
CA LYS A 175 -2.64 14.88 22.42
C LYS A 175 -2.32 14.84 23.92
N LEU A 176 -3.11 14.12 24.70
CA LEU A 176 -2.86 13.93 26.14
C LEU A 176 -1.66 13.00 26.39
N LEU A 177 -1.56 11.88 25.67
CA LEU A 177 -0.42 10.97 25.77
C LEU A 177 0.91 11.63 25.41
N ASP A 178 0.91 12.53 24.41
CA ASP A 178 2.10 13.28 24.00
C ASP A 178 2.44 14.40 24.99
N SER A 179 1.49 14.82 25.84
CA SER A 179 1.73 15.74 26.96
C SER A 179 2.21 15.06 28.25
N GLY A 180 2.40 13.74 28.22
CA GLY A 180 2.92 12.95 29.33
C GLY A 180 1.87 12.48 30.35
N VAL A 181 0.58 12.61 30.05
CA VAL A 181 -0.50 12.06 30.88
C VAL A 181 -0.43 10.53 30.83
N SER A 182 -0.51 9.89 31.99
CA SER A 182 -0.46 8.44 32.08
C SER A 182 -1.70 7.81 31.42
N PRO A 183 -1.58 6.70 30.68
CA PRO A 183 -2.73 6.03 30.04
C PRO A 183 -3.90 5.70 30.98
N GLN A 184 -3.61 5.43 32.26
CA GLN A 184 -4.61 5.09 33.28
C GLN A 184 -5.41 6.31 33.77
N GLU A 185 -4.90 7.52 33.55
CA GLU A 185 -5.53 8.78 33.95
C GLU A 185 -6.36 9.40 32.82
N LEU A 186 -6.30 8.82 31.61
CA LEU A 186 -7.02 9.34 30.46
C LEU A 186 -8.52 9.05 30.57
N PRO A 187 -9.38 10.03 30.26
CA PRO A 187 -10.79 9.77 30.02
C PRO A 187 -10.96 8.70 28.93
N LEU A 188 -11.95 7.83 29.09
CA LEU A 188 -12.23 6.82 28.09
C LEU A 188 -12.71 7.47 26.79
N PRO A 189 -12.51 6.82 25.61
CA PRO A 189 -12.88 7.39 24.31
C PRO A 189 -14.32 7.93 24.23
N HIS A 190 -15.29 7.26 24.86
CA HIS A 190 -16.69 7.69 24.85
C HIS A 190 -16.96 8.95 25.69
N GLU A 191 -16.12 9.27 26.67
CA GLU A 191 -16.23 10.50 27.45
C GLU A 191 -15.91 11.73 26.60
N PHE A 192 -14.93 11.64 25.69
CA PHE A 192 -14.66 12.70 24.72
C PHE A 192 -15.80 12.93 23.72
N LEU A 193 -16.54 11.88 23.37
CA LEU A 193 -17.71 11.98 22.48
C LEU A 193 -18.90 12.67 23.15
N ILE A 194 -19.16 12.35 24.42
CA ILE A 194 -20.35 12.81 25.13
C ILE A 194 -20.08 14.17 25.82
N ASN A 195 -18.89 14.34 26.40
CA ASN A 195 -18.54 15.55 27.13
C ASN A 195 -17.74 16.52 26.24
N ARG A 196 -18.48 17.42 25.59
CA ARG A 196 -17.91 18.49 24.75
C ARG A 196 -16.90 19.37 25.49
N ALA A 197 -17.00 19.53 26.82
CA ALA A 197 -16.06 20.35 27.57
C ALA A 197 -14.62 19.80 27.50
N LEU A 198 -14.46 18.47 27.49
CA LEU A 198 -13.15 17.83 27.34
C LEU A 198 -12.53 18.16 25.98
N MET A 199 -13.33 18.09 24.91
CA MET A 199 -12.86 18.46 23.56
C MET A 199 -12.53 19.94 23.45
N ILE A 200 -13.32 20.83 24.04
CA ILE A 200 -13.07 22.29 24.01
C ILE A 200 -11.75 22.66 24.69
N GLN A 201 -11.38 21.97 25.78
CA GLN A 201 -10.11 22.19 26.46
C GLN A 201 -8.91 21.86 25.57
N LEU A 202 -9.03 20.83 24.72
CA LEU A 202 -7.97 20.41 23.80
C LEU A 202 -8.00 21.20 22.49
N TYR A 203 -9.19 21.49 21.97
CA TYR A 203 -9.45 22.06 20.66
C TYR A 203 -10.54 23.14 20.80
N PRO A 204 -10.17 24.41 21.07
CA PRO A 204 -11.11 25.49 21.35
C PRO A 204 -12.19 25.71 20.26
N SER A 205 -11.91 25.35 19.00
CA SER A 205 -12.87 25.47 17.90
C SER A 205 -14.14 24.63 18.11
N TYR A 206 -14.07 23.57 18.92
CA TYR A 206 -15.24 22.77 19.30
C TYR A 206 -16.31 23.60 20.01
N SER A 207 -15.99 24.76 20.58
CA SER A 207 -16.98 25.68 21.17
C SER A 207 -17.94 26.28 20.13
N LYS A 208 -17.50 26.39 18.87
CA LYS A 208 -18.30 26.90 17.74
C LYS A 208 -19.28 25.87 17.18
N GLY A 209 -19.03 24.59 17.45
CA GLY A 209 -19.89 23.49 17.02
C GLY A 209 -19.83 23.25 15.52
N ILE A 210 -20.91 22.72 14.95
CA ILE A 210 -20.98 22.35 13.53
C ILE A 210 -21.41 23.48 12.59
N LEU A 211 -21.80 24.65 13.14
CA LEU A 211 -22.27 25.77 12.32
C LEU A 211 -21.24 26.22 11.26
N PRO A 212 -19.93 26.39 11.58
CA PRO A 212 -18.92 26.77 10.59
C PRO A 212 -18.81 25.81 9.41
N PHE A 213 -19.08 24.52 9.61
CA PHE A 213 -19.10 23.53 8.53
C PHE A 213 -20.18 23.84 7.49
N PHE A 214 -21.41 24.12 7.93
CA PHE A 214 -22.54 24.41 7.04
C PHE A 214 -22.50 25.82 6.42
N THR A 215 -21.82 26.77 7.07
CA THR A 215 -21.61 28.11 6.51
C THR A 215 -20.34 28.23 5.66
N LEU A 216 -19.60 27.14 5.48
CA LEU A 216 -18.31 27.09 4.76
C LEU A 216 -17.20 27.96 5.36
N ASP A 217 -17.28 28.29 6.66
CA ASP A 217 -16.24 29.01 7.40
C ASP A 217 -15.24 28.00 8.01
N TRP A 218 -14.56 27.25 7.13
CA TRP A 218 -13.78 26.09 7.54
C TRP A 218 -12.45 26.42 8.22
N ASN A 219 -11.96 27.66 8.11
CA ASN A 219 -10.72 28.09 8.76
C ASN A 219 -10.78 27.97 10.30
N VAL A 220 -11.99 27.94 10.87
CA VAL A 220 -12.25 27.75 12.29
C VAL A 220 -11.71 26.40 12.81
N TYR A 221 -11.64 25.36 11.96
CA TYR A 221 -11.23 24.00 12.36
C TYR A 221 -9.73 23.72 12.30
N SER A 222 -8.91 24.77 12.21
CA SER A 222 -7.45 24.68 12.06
C SER A 222 -6.68 24.16 13.28
N ASP A 223 -7.35 23.93 14.42
CA ASP A 223 -6.74 23.37 15.63
C ASP A 223 -6.67 21.83 15.63
N PHE A 224 -7.52 21.15 14.85
CA PHE A 224 -7.50 19.68 14.68
C PHE A 224 -7.42 19.20 13.21
N LEU A 225 -7.70 20.06 12.22
CA LEU A 225 -7.42 19.83 10.81
C LEU A 225 -6.27 20.72 10.37
N THR A 226 -5.05 20.20 10.49
CA THR A 226 -3.84 21.00 10.24
C THR A 226 -3.22 20.70 8.88
N PHE A 227 -2.23 21.51 8.51
CA PHE A 227 -1.36 21.27 7.35
C PHE A 227 0.09 21.65 7.71
N LYS A 228 0.59 21.08 8.82
CA LYS A 228 1.92 21.41 9.34
C LYS A 228 3.03 20.86 8.44
N GLY A 229 2.82 19.66 7.91
CA GLY A 229 3.88 18.90 7.25
C GLY A 229 4.88 18.33 8.26
N GLY A 230 5.79 17.50 7.77
CA GLY A 230 6.88 16.94 8.56
C GLY A 230 6.41 15.98 9.67
N LEU A 231 7.14 15.99 10.78
CA LEU A 231 7.02 15.03 11.87
C LEU A 231 6.77 15.75 13.20
N ASN A 232 5.97 15.12 14.06
CA ASN A 232 5.81 15.54 15.44
C ASN A 232 7.13 15.28 16.20
N PRO A 233 7.78 16.30 16.78
CA PRO A 233 9.09 16.16 17.43
C PRO A 233 9.03 15.31 18.71
N VAL A 234 7.86 15.13 19.32
CA VAL A 234 7.69 14.29 20.52
C VAL A 234 7.72 12.81 20.14
N THR A 235 7.04 12.44 19.06
CA THR A 235 6.80 11.03 18.71
C THR A 235 7.65 10.55 17.54
N GLY A 236 8.19 11.45 16.73
CA GLY A 236 8.91 11.13 15.49
C GLY A 236 8.01 10.59 14.36
N GLY A 237 6.69 10.55 14.57
CA GLY A 237 5.71 10.19 13.54
C GLY A 237 5.06 11.41 12.90
N LEU A 238 4.25 11.20 11.86
CA LEU A 238 3.44 12.26 11.25
C LEU A 238 2.50 12.91 12.28
N TRP A 239 2.14 14.17 12.03
CA TRP A 239 1.09 14.83 12.80
C TRP A 239 -0.25 14.15 12.56
N LEU A 240 -0.86 13.59 13.60
CA LEU A 240 -2.14 12.91 13.46
C LEU A 240 -3.25 13.86 12.98
N SER A 241 -3.16 15.16 13.28
CA SER A 241 -4.10 16.18 12.79
C SER A 241 -3.96 16.43 11.28
N ASP A 242 -2.73 16.31 10.73
CA ASP A 242 -2.51 16.31 9.29
C ASP A 242 -3.06 15.02 8.67
N THR A 243 -2.92 13.87 9.33
CA THR A 243 -3.51 12.62 8.83
C THR A 243 -5.04 12.64 8.83
N ALA A 244 -5.67 13.27 9.82
CA ALA A 244 -7.13 13.45 9.88
C ALA A 244 -7.62 14.32 8.71
N HIS A 245 -6.92 15.44 8.47
CA HIS A 245 -7.20 16.30 7.34
C HIS A 245 -6.96 15.59 5.99
N HIS A 246 -5.90 14.80 5.88
CA HIS A 246 -5.61 13.99 4.70
C HIS A 246 -6.75 12.99 4.39
N HIS A 247 -7.23 12.23 5.39
CA HIS A 247 -8.34 11.29 5.17
C HIS A 247 -9.64 12.00 4.84
N LEU A 248 -9.93 13.15 5.45
CA LEU A 248 -11.10 13.95 5.10
C LEU A 248 -11.04 14.45 3.64
N ALA A 249 -9.88 14.93 3.20
CA ALA A 249 -9.68 15.36 1.82
C ALA A 249 -9.83 14.19 0.84
N LEU A 250 -9.24 13.02 1.13
CA LEU A 250 -9.40 11.81 0.32
C LEU A 250 -10.85 11.33 0.28
N ALA A 251 -11.58 11.40 1.40
CA ALA A 251 -12.99 11.05 1.45
C ALA A 251 -13.79 11.87 0.44
N ILE A 252 -13.59 13.19 0.39
CA ILE A 252 -14.25 14.08 -0.55
C ILE A 252 -13.88 13.72 -2.00
N VAL A 253 -12.59 13.51 -2.28
CA VAL A 253 -12.12 13.13 -3.63
C VAL A 253 -12.76 11.83 -4.09
N PHE A 254 -12.77 10.80 -3.26
CA PHE A 254 -13.33 9.49 -3.61
C PHE A 254 -14.86 9.49 -3.70
N LEU A 255 -15.54 10.23 -2.83
CA LEU A 255 -16.99 10.42 -2.91
C LEU A 255 -17.36 11.09 -4.23
N ILE A 256 -16.68 12.15 -4.64
CA ILE A 256 -16.93 12.82 -5.92
C ILE A 256 -16.58 11.88 -7.09
N ALA A 257 -15.42 11.21 -7.05
CA ALA A 257 -14.98 10.30 -8.10
C ALA A 257 -15.97 9.13 -8.33
N GLY A 258 -16.60 8.61 -7.28
CA GLY A 258 -17.60 7.56 -7.38
C GLY A 258 -18.97 7.98 -7.93
N HIS A 259 -19.11 9.22 -8.40
CA HIS A 259 -20.29 9.71 -9.13
C HIS A 259 -20.00 9.98 -10.61
N MET A 260 -18.86 9.51 -11.13
CA MET A 260 -18.45 9.72 -12.52
C MET A 260 -19.21 8.83 -13.51
N TYR A 261 -19.51 7.57 -13.14
CA TYR A 261 -20.02 6.58 -14.09
C TYR A 261 -21.55 6.55 -14.13
N ARG A 262 -22.09 6.40 -15.35
CA ARG A 262 -23.53 6.38 -15.61
C ARG A 262 -24.17 5.16 -14.96
N THR A 263 -25.33 5.35 -14.36
CA THR A 263 -26.15 4.25 -13.80
C THR A 263 -27.61 4.43 -14.24
N ASN A 264 -28.57 3.99 -13.43
CA ASN A 264 -30.00 3.96 -13.78
C ASN A 264 -30.61 5.35 -14.06
N TRP A 265 -29.99 6.43 -13.58
CA TRP A 265 -30.51 7.79 -13.68
C TRP A 265 -30.06 8.54 -14.94
N GLY A 266 -29.35 7.89 -15.86
CA GLY A 266 -28.94 8.46 -17.15
C GLY A 266 -27.84 9.54 -17.08
N ILE A 267 -27.42 9.96 -15.89
CA ILE A 267 -26.36 10.94 -15.65
C ILE A 267 -25.03 10.22 -15.39
N GLY A 268 -23.94 10.70 -15.99
CA GLY A 268 -22.58 10.17 -15.86
C GLY A 268 -22.04 9.65 -17.20
N HIS A 269 -20.86 9.03 -17.16
CA HIS A 269 -20.19 8.49 -18.34
C HIS A 269 -20.29 6.97 -18.43
N SER A 270 -20.45 6.44 -19.64
CA SER A 270 -20.21 5.00 -19.85
C SER A 270 -18.73 4.71 -20.08
N MET A 271 -18.20 3.69 -19.42
CA MET A 271 -16.78 3.31 -19.59
C MET A 271 -16.49 2.89 -21.02
N LYS A 272 -17.43 2.18 -21.66
CA LYS A 272 -17.29 1.75 -23.05
C LYS A 272 -17.19 2.94 -24.00
N GLU A 273 -18.08 3.93 -23.84
CA GLU A 273 -18.08 5.15 -24.64
C GLU A 273 -16.78 5.93 -24.46
N ILE A 274 -16.29 6.07 -23.21
CA ILE A 274 -15.00 6.71 -22.93
C ILE A 274 -13.88 5.97 -23.68
N LEU A 275 -13.79 4.65 -23.52
CA LEU A 275 -12.72 3.86 -24.15
C LEU A 275 -12.76 4.00 -25.68
N GLU A 276 -13.93 3.81 -26.31
CA GLU A 276 -14.05 3.87 -27.75
C GLU A 276 -13.83 5.28 -28.34
N ALA A 277 -14.05 6.34 -27.57
CA ALA A 277 -13.75 7.71 -27.98
C ALA A 277 -12.23 7.99 -28.05
N HIS A 278 -11.40 7.24 -27.31
CA HIS A 278 -9.95 7.45 -27.28
C HIS A 278 -9.24 6.71 -28.42
N LYS A 279 -9.13 7.38 -29.57
CA LYS A 279 -8.41 6.90 -30.76
C LYS A 279 -7.44 7.95 -31.28
N GLY A 280 -6.32 7.50 -31.83
CA GLY A 280 -5.30 8.38 -32.38
C GLY A 280 -4.73 7.85 -33.70
N PRO A 281 -4.01 8.68 -34.47
CA PRO A 281 -3.53 8.34 -35.80
C PRO A 281 -2.56 7.14 -35.80
N PHE A 282 -1.82 6.91 -34.71
CA PHE A 282 -0.85 5.82 -34.60
C PHE A 282 -1.43 4.52 -34.01
N THR A 283 -2.53 4.60 -33.26
CA THR A 283 -3.07 3.50 -32.44
C THR A 283 -4.23 2.75 -33.10
N GLY A 284 -4.62 3.12 -34.33
CA GLY A 284 -5.68 2.44 -35.07
C GLY A 284 -7.03 2.56 -34.36
N GLU A 285 -7.65 1.43 -34.02
CA GLU A 285 -8.93 1.41 -33.31
C GLU A 285 -8.84 1.78 -31.82
N GLY A 286 -7.65 2.15 -31.33
CA GLY A 286 -7.45 2.64 -29.97
C GLY A 286 -7.85 1.59 -28.92
N HIS A 287 -8.69 1.99 -27.96
CA HIS A 287 -9.10 1.14 -26.83
C HIS A 287 -10.33 0.27 -27.11
N LYS A 288 -10.81 0.19 -28.37
CA LYS A 288 -11.94 -0.67 -28.74
C LYS A 288 -11.67 -2.12 -28.32
N GLY A 289 -12.65 -2.79 -27.69
CA GLY A 289 -12.53 -4.17 -27.21
C GLY A 289 -11.99 -4.33 -25.79
N LEU A 290 -11.42 -3.28 -25.17
CA LEU A 290 -10.90 -3.36 -23.80
C LEU A 290 -12.03 -3.50 -22.76
N TYR A 291 -13.18 -2.85 -22.97
CA TYR A 291 -14.34 -2.99 -22.09
C TYR A 291 -14.82 -4.45 -22.07
N GLU A 292 -14.94 -5.07 -23.25
CA GLU A 292 -15.34 -6.46 -23.39
C GLU A 292 -14.32 -7.40 -22.74
N ILE A 293 -13.01 -7.18 -22.94
CA ILE A 293 -11.97 -7.99 -22.29
C ILE A 293 -12.12 -7.96 -20.76
N LEU A 294 -12.24 -6.77 -20.17
CA LEU A 294 -12.26 -6.62 -18.71
C LEU A 294 -13.57 -7.06 -18.06
N THR A 295 -14.66 -7.16 -18.83
CA THR A 295 -15.95 -7.67 -18.36
C THR A 295 -16.13 -9.17 -18.59
N THR A 296 -15.28 -9.79 -19.43
CA THR A 296 -15.40 -11.22 -19.77
C THR A 296 -14.25 -12.08 -19.26
N SER A 297 -13.07 -11.51 -19.02
CA SER A 297 -11.91 -12.23 -18.48
C SER A 297 -11.56 -11.79 -17.07
N TRP A 298 -11.75 -12.70 -16.10
CA TRP A 298 -11.27 -12.52 -14.73
C TRP A 298 -9.74 -12.48 -14.64
N HIS A 299 -9.04 -13.17 -15.54
CA HIS A 299 -7.58 -13.13 -15.59
C HIS A 299 -7.05 -11.78 -16.07
N ALA A 300 -7.71 -11.13 -17.04
CA ALA A 300 -7.34 -9.78 -17.46
C ALA A 300 -7.50 -8.78 -16.31
N GLN A 301 -8.63 -8.82 -15.60
CA GLN A 301 -8.86 -7.97 -14.45
C GLN A 301 -7.87 -8.24 -13.32
N LEU A 302 -7.63 -9.51 -12.98
CA LEU A 302 -6.70 -9.91 -11.93
C LEU A 302 -5.26 -9.49 -12.26
N ALA A 303 -4.84 -9.61 -13.52
CA ALA A 303 -3.51 -9.16 -13.95
C ALA A 303 -3.30 -7.66 -13.70
N ILE A 304 -4.26 -6.82 -14.10
CA ILE A 304 -4.20 -5.37 -13.88
C ILE A 304 -4.22 -5.04 -12.39
N ASN A 305 -5.12 -5.68 -11.63
CA ASN A 305 -5.23 -5.46 -10.19
C ASN A 305 -3.95 -5.84 -9.45
N LEU A 306 -3.33 -6.97 -9.79
CA LEU A 306 -2.06 -7.40 -9.19
C LEU A 306 -0.90 -6.46 -9.56
N ALA A 307 -0.86 -5.95 -10.79
CA ALA A 307 0.15 -4.98 -11.20
C ALA A 307 0.03 -3.68 -10.40
N MET A 308 -1.21 -3.17 -10.22
CA MET A 308 -1.48 -1.97 -9.44
C MET A 308 -1.22 -2.20 -7.94
N MET A 309 -1.75 -3.28 -7.35
CA MET A 309 -1.58 -3.58 -5.93
C MET A 309 -0.13 -3.87 -5.55
N GLY A 310 0.60 -4.56 -6.41
CA GLY A 310 2.01 -4.82 -6.18
C GLY A 310 2.85 -3.53 -6.21
N SER A 311 2.58 -2.67 -7.20
CA SER A 311 3.22 -1.34 -7.29
C SER A 311 2.85 -0.46 -6.09
N LEU A 312 1.58 -0.47 -5.68
CA LEU A 312 1.11 0.28 -4.50
C LEU A 312 1.80 -0.21 -3.22
N SER A 313 1.97 -1.53 -3.04
CA SER A 313 2.68 -2.09 -1.88
C SER A 313 4.13 -1.58 -1.81
N ILE A 314 4.84 -1.50 -2.94
CA ILE A 314 6.19 -0.91 -3.03
C ILE A 314 6.16 0.58 -2.68
N ILE A 315 5.19 1.34 -3.20
CA ILE A 315 5.04 2.76 -2.87
C ILE A 315 4.77 2.95 -1.37
N VAL A 316 3.92 2.12 -0.77
CA VAL A 316 3.66 2.12 0.68
C VAL A 316 4.96 1.91 1.45
N ALA A 317 5.80 0.95 1.05
CA ALA A 317 7.11 0.75 1.66
C ALA A 317 7.96 2.04 1.64
N HIS A 318 8.08 2.66 0.46
CA HIS A 318 8.86 3.90 0.30
C HIS A 318 8.29 5.08 1.08
N HIS A 319 6.97 5.25 1.11
CA HIS A 319 6.33 6.33 1.86
C HIS A 319 6.41 6.12 3.36
N MET A 320 6.22 4.90 3.87
CA MET A 320 6.21 4.66 5.32
C MET A 320 7.56 4.85 5.99
N TYR A 321 8.68 4.48 5.35
CA TYR A 321 9.99 4.71 5.97
C TYR A 321 10.39 6.19 5.94
N SER A 322 10.05 6.89 4.86
CA SER A 322 10.41 8.31 4.67
C SER A 322 9.44 9.27 5.36
N MET A 323 8.19 8.87 5.59
CA MET A 323 7.15 9.62 6.28
C MET A 323 6.49 8.73 7.36
N PRO A 324 7.18 8.42 8.47
CA PRO A 324 6.71 7.47 9.48
C PRO A 324 5.32 7.84 10.02
N PRO A 325 4.24 7.10 9.71
CA PRO A 325 2.87 7.59 9.94
C PRO A 325 2.35 7.35 11.36
N TYR A 326 3.13 6.67 12.21
CA TYR A 326 2.70 6.28 13.56
C TYR A 326 3.63 6.83 14.65
N PRO A 327 3.12 7.15 15.85
CA PRO A 327 3.93 7.60 16.97
C PRO A 327 5.00 6.57 17.35
N PHE A 328 6.23 7.03 17.58
CA PHE A 328 7.41 6.25 17.99
C PHE A 328 7.88 5.16 17.02
N ILE A 329 7.28 5.04 15.84
CA ILE A 329 7.69 4.02 14.85
C ILE A 329 9.02 4.37 14.18
N ALA A 330 9.34 5.65 14.03
CA ALA A 330 10.55 6.10 13.33
C ALA A 330 11.84 5.65 14.03
N THR A 331 11.83 5.63 15.37
CA THR A 331 13.01 5.20 16.17
C THR A 331 12.99 3.70 16.52
N ASP A 332 11.98 2.97 16.05
CA ASP A 332 11.91 1.52 16.13
C ASP A 332 12.45 0.91 14.83
N TYR A 333 13.78 0.93 14.69
CA TYR A 333 14.47 0.50 13.47
C TYR A 333 14.15 -0.94 13.03
N PRO A 334 14.03 -1.94 13.94
CA PRO A 334 13.57 -3.28 13.56
C PRO A 334 12.21 -3.26 12.85
N THR A 335 11.26 -2.46 13.34
CA THR A 335 9.93 -2.33 12.74
C THR A 335 10.00 -1.63 11.38
N GLN A 336 10.75 -0.52 11.25
CA GLN A 336 10.92 0.18 9.96
C GLN A 336 11.49 -0.73 8.88
N LEU A 337 12.58 -1.44 9.19
CA LEU A 337 13.23 -2.35 8.25
C LEU A 337 12.30 -3.51 7.87
N SER A 338 11.61 -4.08 8.86
CA SER A 338 10.69 -5.21 8.65
C SER A 338 9.53 -4.81 7.75
N LEU A 339 8.86 -3.69 8.03
CA LEU A 339 7.72 -3.21 7.24
C LEU A 339 8.12 -2.84 5.82
N PHE A 340 9.26 -2.16 5.63
CA PHE A 340 9.79 -1.85 4.30
C PHE A 340 10.01 -3.14 3.51
N THR A 341 10.81 -4.06 4.06
CA THR A 341 11.15 -5.33 3.39
C THR A 341 9.91 -6.17 3.09
N HIS A 342 8.99 -6.26 4.05
CA HIS A 342 7.74 -7.00 3.91
C HIS A 342 6.90 -6.51 2.73
N HIS A 343 6.67 -5.19 2.64
CA HIS A 343 5.86 -4.60 1.57
C HIS A 343 6.56 -4.65 0.21
N ILE A 344 7.90 -4.51 0.17
CA ILE A 344 8.67 -4.72 -1.07
C ILE A 344 8.49 -6.14 -1.60
N TRP A 345 8.57 -7.15 -0.74
CA TRP A 345 8.38 -8.55 -1.15
C TRP A 345 6.96 -8.85 -1.61
N ILE A 346 5.94 -8.41 -0.88
CA ILE A 346 4.53 -8.53 -1.31
C ILE A 346 4.36 -7.90 -2.68
N GLY A 347 4.90 -6.69 -2.85
CA GLY A 347 4.86 -5.98 -4.12
C GLY A 347 5.45 -6.76 -5.29
N GLY A 348 6.66 -7.31 -5.09
CA GLY A 348 7.33 -8.15 -6.07
C GLY A 348 6.52 -9.40 -6.44
N PHE A 349 5.97 -10.12 -5.46
CA PHE A 349 5.13 -11.30 -5.71
C PHE A 349 3.86 -10.96 -6.50
N CYS A 350 3.18 -9.87 -6.15
CA CYS A 350 2.00 -9.41 -6.88
C CYS A 350 2.34 -9.03 -8.34
N ILE A 351 3.43 -8.31 -8.58
CA ILE A 351 3.85 -7.93 -9.95
C ILE A 351 4.18 -9.16 -10.81
N VAL A 352 4.87 -10.16 -10.25
CA VAL A 352 5.13 -11.43 -10.96
C VAL A 352 3.81 -12.16 -11.25
N GLY A 353 2.89 -12.20 -10.28
CA GLY A 353 1.54 -12.74 -10.47
C GLY A 353 0.75 -12.03 -11.57
N ALA A 354 0.93 -10.71 -11.72
CA ALA A 354 0.33 -9.94 -12.80
C ALA A 354 0.81 -10.41 -14.18
N GLY A 355 2.12 -10.61 -14.34
CA GLY A 355 2.70 -11.15 -15.58
C GLY A 355 2.22 -12.59 -15.88
N ALA A 356 2.04 -13.41 -14.85
CA ALA A 356 1.47 -14.74 -14.97
C ALA A 356 0.00 -14.70 -15.45
N HIS A 357 -0.86 -13.93 -14.80
CA HIS A 357 -2.27 -13.82 -15.20
C HIS A 357 -2.46 -13.11 -16.55
N ALA A 358 -1.60 -12.18 -16.92
CA ALA A 358 -1.58 -11.61 -18.27
C ALA A 358 -1.25 -12.70 -19.32
N SER A 359 -0.33 -13.60 -19.01
CA SER A 359 0.00 -14.74 -19.88
C SER A 359 -1.16 -15.74 -19.97
N ILE A 360 -1.83 -16.03 -18.86
CA ILE A 360 -3.03 -16.90 -18.83
C ILE A 360 -4.15 -16.29 -19.67
N PHE A 361 -4.44 -15.00 -19.51
CA PHE A 361 -5.39 -14.26 -20.34
C PHE A 361 -5.05 -14.39 -21.84
N ILE A 362 -3.79 -14.16 -22.21
CA ILE A 362 -3.35 -14.25 -23.61
C ILE A 362 -3.54 -15.67 -24.18
N VAL A 363 -3.36 -16.71 -23.36
CA VAL A 363 -3.55 -18.10 -23.80
C VAL A 363 -5.03 -18.48 -23.90
N ARG A 364 -5.80 -18.26 -22.83
CA ARG A 364 -7.16 -18.79 -22.68
C ARG A 364 -8.24 -17.86 -23.26
N ASP A 365 -8.16 -16.56 -22.98
CA ASP A 365 -9.29 -15.64 -23.14
C ASP A 365 -9.11 -14.65 -24.30
N TYR A 366 -7.88 -14.47 -24.80
CA TYR A 366 -7.63 -13.53 -25.90
C TYR A 366 -8.21 -14.02 -27.23
N ASN A 367 -9.08 -13.18 -27.82
CA ASN A 367 -9.65 -13.39 -29.14
C ASN A 367 -9.12 -12.37 -30.18
N PRO A 368 -8.36 -12.80 -31.21
CA PRO A 368 -7.85 -11.91 -32.25
C PRO A 368 -8.94 -11.16 -33.04
N ALA A 369 -10.10 -11.77 -33.28
CA ALA A 369 -11.16 -11.17 -34.08
C ALA A 369 -11.79 -9.95 -33.39
N GLN A 370 -11.93 -10.03 -32.06
CA GLN A 370 -12.46 -8.92 -31.26
C GLN A 370 -11.45 -7.79 -31.06
N ASN A 371 -10.16 -8.09 -31.19
CA ASN A 371 -9.07 -7.15 -30.97
C ASN A 371 -8.46 -6.61 -32.27
N TYR A 372 -9.10 -6.85 -33.42
CA TYR A 372 -8.53 -6.48 -34.71
C TYR A 372 -8.16 -4.99 -34.78
N ASN A 373 -6.88 -4.72 -35.04
CA ASN A 373 -6.32 -3.38 -35.24
C ASN A 373 -6.47 -2.39 -34.07
N ASN A 374 -6.81 -2.88 -32.87
CA ASN A 374 -6.80 -2.09 -31.64
C ASN A 374 -5.39 -2.03 -31.03
N LEU A 375 -5.26 -1.40 -29.86
CA LEU A 375 -3.99 -1.27 -29.16
C LEU A 375 -3.31 -2.63 -28.86
N LEU A 376 -4.08 -3.61 -28.37
CA LEU A 376 -3.54 -4.91 -27.95
C LEU A 376 -3.01 -5.72 -29.16
N ASP A 377 -3.76 -5.77 -30.25
CA ASP A 377 -3.31 -6.40 -31.50
C ASP A 377 -2.05 -5.72 -32.05
N ARG A 378 -2.01 -4.38 -32.02
CA ARG A 378 -0.82 -3.63 -32.46
C ARG A 378 0.42 -4.03 -31.66
N ILE A 379 0.34 -4.03 -30.33
CA ILE A 379 1.46 -4.45 -29.46
C ILE A 379 1.95 -5.86 -29.84
N ILE A 380 1.03 -6.81 -30.07
CA ILE A 380 1.40 -8.17 -30.46
C ILE A 380 2.10 -8.19 -31.82
N ARG A 381 1.67 -7.38 -32.79
CA ARG A 381 2.27 -7.32 -34.14
C ARG A 381 3.71 -6.82 -34.17
N HIS A 382 4.13 -6.00 -33.21
CA HIS A 382 5.50 -5.50 -33.11
C HIS A 382 6.24 -5.98 -31.85
N ARG A 383 5.79 -7.09 -31.26
CA ARG A 383 6.41 -7.69 -30.06
C ARG A 383 7.90 -7.99 -30.20
N ASP A 384 8.38 -8.34 -31.39
CA ASP A 384 9.80 -8.62 -31.64
C ASP A 384 10.65 -7.34 -31.45
N ALA A 385 10.14 -6.19 -31.88
CA ALA A 385 10.80 -4.90 -31.67
C ALA A 385 10.82 -4.50 -30.18
N ILE A 386 9.70 -4.69 -29.48
CA ILE A 386 9.61 -4.43 -28.02
C ILE A 386 10.65 -5.27 -27.27
N ILE A 387 10.68 -6.58 -27.50
CA ILE A 387 11.59 -7.48 -26.79
C ILE A 387 13.05 -7.25 -27.17
N SER A 388 13.36 -6.99 -28.44
CA SER A 388 14.75 -6.71 -28.85
C SER A 388 15.30 -5.41 -28.26
N HIS A 389 14.51 -4.33 -28.25
CA HIS A 389 14.90 -3.09 -27.58
C HIS A 389 15.07 -3.27 -26.07
N LEU A 390 14.12 -3.95 -25.41
CA LEU A 390 14.21 -4.19 -23.97
C LEU A 390 15.40 -5.09 -23.60
N ASN A 391 15.72 -6.09 -24.44
CA ASN A 391 16.92 -6.90 -24.31
C ASN A 391 18.20 -6.04 -24.41
N TRP A 392 18.27 -5.16 -25.42
CA TRP A 392 19.40 -4.24 -25.55
C TRP A 392 19.56 -3.33 -24.33
N ILE A 393 18.45 -2.77 -23.80
CA ILE A 393 18.47 -1.95 -22.58
C ILE A 393 18.98 -2.76 -21.39
N CYS A 394 18.55 -4.02 -21.24
CA CYS A 394 19.03 -4.87 -20.15
C CYS A 394 20.55 -5.12 -20.24
N ILE A 395 21.06 -5.40 -21.44
CA ILE A 395 22.51 -5.56 -21.67
C ILE A 395 23.24 -4.25 -21.33
N PHE A 396 22.76 -3.13 -21.87
CA PHE A 396 23.33 -1.81 -21.61
C PHE A 396 23.40 -1.50 -20.11
N LEU A 397 22.28 -1.66 -19.40
CA LEU A 397 22.22 -1.43 -17.96
C LEU A 397 23.14 -2.37 -17.19
N GLY A 398 23.22 -3.66 -17.56
CA GLY A 398 24.13 -4.61 -16.91
C GLY A 398 25.60 -4.18 -17.00
N PHE A 399 26.06 -3.78 -18.19
CA PHE A 399 27.44 -3.29 -18.38
C PHE A 399 27.69 -1.94 -17.68
N HIS A 400 26.72 -1.04 -17.66
CA HIS A 400 26.88 0.32 -17.12
C HIS A 400 26.37 0.50 -15.68
N SER A 401 26.04 -0.60 -14.99
CA SER A 401 25.73 -0.61 -13.56
C SER A 401 26.61 -1.61 -12.83
N PHE A 402 26.37 -2.91 -13.03
CA PHE A 402 27.14 -3.97 -12.40
C PHE A 402 28.61 -3.97 -12.84
N GLY A 403 28.87 -3.64 -14.11
CA GLY A 403 30.24 -3.46 -14.61
C GLY A 403 31.04 -2.39 -13.86
N LEU A 404 30.38 -1.35 -13.31
CA LEU A 404 31.05 -0.32 -12.51
C LEU A 404 31.55 -0.87 -11.17
N TYR A 405 30.84 -1.82 -10.57
CA TYR A 405 31.30 -2.50 -9.35
C TYR A 405 32.53 -3.35 -9.62
N ILE A 406 32.54 -4.13 -10.70
CA ILE A 406 33.72 -4.92 -11.11
C ILE A 406 34.91 -4.01 -11.41
N HIS A 407 34.68 -2.88 -12.10
CA HIS A 407 35.71 -1.86 -12.33
C HIS A 407 36.29 -1.35 -11.00
N ASN A 408 35.42 -0.96 -10.06
CA ASN A 408 35.84 -0.47 -8.74
C ASN A 408 36.63 -1.52 -7.95
N ASP A 409 36.18 -2.77 -7.92
CA ASP A 409 36.88 -3.87 -7.25
C ASP A 409 38.27 -4.08 -7.86
N THR A 410 38.36 -4.05 -9.19
CA THR A 410 39.64 -4.21 -9.92
C THR A 410 40.57 -3.04 -9.65
N MET A 411 40.10 -1.79 -9.74
CA MET A 411 40.92 -0.60 -9.47
C MET A 411 41.38 -0.57 -8.02
N ARG A 412 40.51 -0.97 -7.08
CA ARG A 412 40.85 -1.08 -5.66
C ARG A 412 41.92 -2.13 -5.42
N ALA A 413 41.79 -3.32 -6.02
CA ALA A 413 42.76 -4.40 -5.91
C ALA A 413 44.12 -4.04 -6.54
N LEU A 414 44.14 -3.26 -7.61
CA LEU A 414 45.36 -2.74 -8.25
C LEU A 414 45.99 -1.55 -7.52
N GLY A 415 45.45 -1.12 -6.38
CA GLY A 415 45.95 0.04 -5.63
C GLY A 415 45.71 1.39 -6.30
N ARG A 416 44.77 1.46 -7.25
CA ARG A 416 44.44 2.65 -8.05
C ARG A 416 43.13 3.29 -7.59
N SER A 417 43.06 3.70 -6.32
CA SER A 417 41.82 4.26 -5.75
C SER A 417 41.37 5.58 -6.40
N GLN A 418 42.28 6.33 -6.99
CA GLN A 418 41.99 7.55 -7.75
C GLN A 418 41.22 7.30 -9.05
N ASP A 419 41.23 6.06 -9.57
CA ASP A 419 40.55 5.68 -10.81
C ASP A 419 39.20 4.98 -10.54
N MET A 420 38.75 4.97 -9.28
CA MET A 420 37.45 4.42 -8.88
C MET A 420 36.32 5.41 -9.15
N PHE A 421 35.13 4.87 -9.43
CA PHE A 421 33.88 5.62 -9.34
C PHE A 421 33.49 5.78 -7.88
N ALA A 422 33.72 6.97 -7.31
CA ALA A 422 33.48 7.29 -5.91
C ALA A 422 33.40 8.82 -5.71
N ASP A 423 32.82 9.26 -4.60
CA ASP A 423 32.67 10.69 -4.29
C ASP A 423 34.01 11.42 -4.13
N THR A 424 35.10 10.71 -3.85
CA THR A 424 36.45 11.27 -3.67
C THR A 424 37.36 11.12 -4.90
N ALA A 425 36.86 10.50 -5.98
CA ALA A 425 37.61 10.21 -7.19
C ALA A 425 36.78 10.59 -8.42
N ILE A 426 36.40 9.62 -9.27
CA ILE A 426 35.54 9.88 -10.43
C ILE A 426 34.08 9.88 -9.95
N GLN A 427 33.47 11.07 -9.89
CA GLN A 427 32.13 11.25 -9.35
C GLN A 427 31.05 10.94 -10.40
N LEU A 428 30.04 10.15 -10.02
CA LEU A 428 28.82 9.96 -10.79
C LEU A 428 27.62 10.40 -9.95
N GLN A 429 27.44 11.71 -9.82
CA GLN A 429 26.40 12.25 -8.95
C GLN A 429 25.00 12.11 -9.57
N PRO A 430 23.97 11.75 -8.77
CA PRO A 430 22.59 11.68 -9.22
C PRO A 430 21.94 13.09 -9.23
N VAL A 431 22.44 13.98 -10.09
CA VAL A 431 22.06 15.41 -10.11
C VAL A 431 20.55 15.63 -10.23
N PHE A 432 19.85 14.81 -11.02
CA PHE A 432 18.38 14.91 -11.13
C PHE A 432 17.67 14.61 -9.80
N ALA A 433 18.12 13.61 -9.05
CA ALA A 433 17.51 13.27 -7.77
C ALA A 433 17.79 14.35 -6.71
N GLN A 434 19.03 14.87 -6.68
CA GLN A 434 19.39 16.00 -5.82
C GLN A 434 18.57 17.26 -6.15
N TRP A 435 18.33 17.52 -7.44
CA TRP A 435 17.48 18.63 -7.88
C TRP A 435 16.04 18.47 -7.39
N VAL A 436 15.47 17.25 -7.49
CA VAL A 436 14.14 16.95 -6.94
C VAL A 436 14.10 17.09 -5.42
N GLN A 437 15.14 16.65 -4.69
CA GLN A 437 15.25 16.85 -3.24
C GLN A 437 15.21 18.35 -2.90
N ASN A 438 15.96 19.18 -3.63
CA ASN A 438 15.98 20.63 -3.43
C ASN A 438 14.60 21.27 -3.66
N ILE A 439 13.85 20.83 -4.69
CA ILE A 439 12.48 21.32 -4.92
C ILE A 439 11.58 21.01 -3.72
N HIS A 440 11.65 19.81 -3.18
CA HIS A 440 10.81 19.40 -2.04
C HIS A 440 11.24 20.05 -0.72
N ALA A 441 12.55 20.26 -0.52
CA ALA A 441 13.06 20.98 0.64
C ALA A 441 12.65 22.46 0.65
N LEU A 442 12.61 23.09 -0.53
CA LEU A 442 12.24 24.50 -0.71
C LEU A 442 10.73 24.74 -0.94
N ALA A 443 9.91 23.68 -0.95
CA ALA A 443 8.48 23.82 -1.20
C ALA A 443 7.73 24.63 -0.12
N PRO A 444 7.95 24.43 1.20
CA PRO A 444 7.24 25.17 2.24
C PRO A 444 7.46 26.68 2.14
N GLY A 445 6.38 27.46 2.17
CA GLY A 445 6.43 28.92 2.03
C GLY A 445 6.68 29.43 0.61
N ASN A 446 6.86 28.54 -0.38
CA ASN A 446 7.04 28.89 -1.79
C ASN A 446 5.99 28.21 -2.68
N THR A 447 6.29 27.02 -3.22
CA THR A 447 5.33 26.26 -4.04
C THR A 447 4.22 25.59 -3.21
N SER A 448 4.42 25.48 -1.89
CA SER A 448 3.41 25.12 -0.91
C SER A 448 3.34 26.18 0.19
N PRO A 449 2.70 27.34 -0.06
CA PRO A 449 2.78 28.52 0.80
C PRO A 449 2.15 28.31 2.19
N ASN A 450 1.20 27.39 2.31
CA ASN A 450 0.49 27.10 3.56
C ASN A 450 1.12 25.96 4.37
N ALA A 451 2.08 25.23 3.81
CA ALA A 451 2.82 24.19 4.56
C ALA A 451 3.88 24.85 5.44
N LEU A 452 3.98 24.41 6.69
CA LEU A 452 5.00 24.94 7.62
C LEU A 452 6.36 24.27 7.43
N THR A 453 6.37 22.98 7.07
CA THR A 453 7.58 22.18 6.91
C THR A 453 7.49 21.26 5.69
N THR A 454 8.62 20.64 5.32
CA THR A 454 8.68 19.75 4.16
C THR A 454 7.81 18.50 4.36
N ALA A 455 7.37 17.88 3.26
CA ALA A 455 6.61 16.63 3.30
C ALA A 455 7.40 15.49 3.98
N SER A 456 8.73 15.49 3.85
CA SER A 456 9.61 14.56 4.55
C SER A 456 10.99 15.16 4.77
N TYR A 457 11.55 14.96 5.96
CA TYR A 457 12.92 15.38 6.29
C TYR A 457 13.99 14.62 5.50
N VAL A 458 13.66 13.57 4.72
CA VAL A 458 14.62 12.91 3.81
C VAL A 458 15.09 13.84 2.69
N PHE A 459 14.25 14.82 2.30
CA PHE A 459 14.57 15.76 1.21
C PHE A 459 15.51 16.88 1.66
N GLY A 460 15.57 17.17 2.97
CA GLY A 460 16.34 18.26 3.55
C GLY A 460 15.77 18.72 4.89
N GLY A 461 16.43 19.69 5.53
CA GLY A 461 16.04 20.26 6.82
C GLY A 461 16.82 19.67 8.00
N ASP A 462 16.24 19.80 9.20
CA ASP A 462 16.90 19.43 10.45
C ASP A 462 16.82 17.93 10.76
N ILE A 463 17.73 17.47 11.62
CA ILE A 463 17.70 16.12 12.19
C ILE A 463 16.64 16.06 13.29
N ILE A 464 15.65 15.18 13.15
CA ILE A 464 14.63 14.93 14.17
C ILE A 464 15.07 13.75 15.02
N SER A 465 15.13 13.93 16.33
CA SER A 465 15.56 12.89 17.28
C SER A 465 14.51 12.68 18.38
N VAL A 466 14.29 11.43 18.76
CA VAL A 466 13.39 11.03 19.85
C VAL A 466 14.10 9.99 20.72
N GLY A 467 14.20 10.23 22.03
CA GLY A 467 14.83 9.30 22.96
C GLY A 467 16.29 8.97 22.59
N ASN A 468 17.09 10.00 22.26
CA ASN A 468 18.49 9.89 21.81
C ASN A 468 18.73 9.07 20.53
N LYS A 469 17.67 8.76 19.77
CA LYS A 469 17.75 8.11 18.46
C LYS A 469 17.28 9.07 17.39
N VAL A 470 17.94 9.02 16.22
CA VAL A 470 17.49 9.76 15.03
C VAL A 470 16.21 9.13 14.53
N ALA A 471 15.12 9.90 14.52
CA ALA A 471 13.85 9.51 13.92
C ALA A 471 13.90 9.73 12.40
N MET A 472 14.43 10.87 11.96
CA MET A 472 14.64 11.16 10.54
C MET A 472 15.75 12.19 10.37
N MET A 473 16.50 12.08 9.27
CA MET A 473 17.49 13.07 8.84
C MET A 473 17.49 13.15 7.30
N PRO A 474 18.01 14.26 6.73
CA PRO A 474 18.26 14.33 5.29
C PRO A 474 19.09 13.13 4.81
N ILE A 475 18.66 12.52 3.71
CA ILE A 475 19.38 11.40 3.09
C ILE A 475 20.18 11.97 1.90
N PRO A 476 21.50 12.18 2.05
CA PRO A 476 22.32 12.64 0.93
C PRO A 476 22.39 11.56 -0.14
N LEU A 477 22.44 11.98 -1.41
CA LEU A 477 22.55 11.09 -2.56
C LEU A 477 23.90 11.32 -3.26
N GLY A 478 24.79 10.33 -3.19
CA GLY A 478 26.13 10.38 -3.77
C GLY A 478 26.33 9.39 -4.93
N THR A 479 27.60 9.15 -5.28
CA THR A 479 28.00 8.21 -6.34
C THR A 479 27.56 6.78 -6.03
N ALA A 480 27.64 6.37 -4.76
CA ALA A 480 27.17 5.04 -4.34
C ALA A 480 25.67 4.86 -4.59
N ASP A 481 24.86 5.87 -4.29
CA ASP A 481 23.41 5.84 -4.55
C ASP A 481 23.13 5.78 -6.04
N PHE A 482 23.83 6.58 -6.86
CA PHE A 482 23.72 6.51 -8.32
C PHE A 482 23.95 5.09 -8.84
N MET A 483 25.01 4.43 -8.38
CA MET A 483 25.33 3.06 -8.79
C MET A 483 24.24 2.06 -8.37
N VAL A 484 23.78 2.10 -7.12
CA VAL A 484 22.74 1.18 -6.62
C VAL A 484 21.40 1.40 -7.33
N HIS A 485 21.01 2.65 -7.61
CA HIS A 485 19.77 2.92 -8.35
C HIS A 485 19.81 2.39 -9.79
N HIS A 486 20.97 2.39 -10.44
CA HIS A 486 21.12 1.76 -11.76
C HIS A 486 21.09 0.23 -11.69
N ILE A 487 21.53 -0.38 -10.57
CA ILE A 487 21.31 -1.81 -10.32
C ILE A 487 19.82 -2.10 -10.15
N HIS A 488 19.07 -1.28 -9.40
CA HIS A 488 17.61 -1.43 -9.29
C HIS A 488 16.95 -1.32 -10.66
N ALA A 489 17.33 -0.32 -11.47
CA ALA A 489 16.83 -0.19 -12.83
C ALA A 489 17.14 -1.44 -13.66
N PHE A 490 18.39 -1.94 -13.63
CA PHE A 490 18.77 -3.15 -14.34
C PHE A 490 17.91 -4.36 -13.96
N THR A 491 17.79 -4.66 -12.67
CA THR A 491 17.06 -5.85 -12.20
C THR A 491 15.55 -5.76 -12.47
N ILE A 492 14.96 -4.57 -12.35
CA ILE A 492 13.56 -4.33 -12.73
C ILE A 492 13.37 -4.53 -14.23
N HIS A 493 14.24 -3.97 -15.08
CA HIS A 493 14.10 -4.11 -16.55
C HIS A 493 14.26 -5.56 -17.01
N VAL A 494 15.18 -6.33 -16.40
CA VAL A 494 15.32 -7.77 -16.68
C VAL A 494 14.07 -8.53 -16.26
N THR A 495 13.50 -8.21 -15.09
CA THR A 495 12.24 -8.82 -14.63
C THR A 495 11.10 -8.53 -15.60
N VAL A 496 10.96 -7.27 -16.01
CA VAL A 496 9.97 -6.83 -17.02
C VAL A 496 10.20 -7.54 -18.36
N LEU A 497 11.44 -7.69 -18.81
CA LEU A 497 11.79 -8.43 -20.02
C LEU A 497 11.26 -9.87 -19.98
N ILE A 498 11.50 -10.57 -18.87
CA ILE A 498 11.06 -11.95 -18.69
C ILE A 498 9.54 -12.04 -18.70
N LEU A 499 8.85 -11.20 -17.91
CA LEU A 499 7.39 -11.22 -17.79
C LEU A 499 6.70 -10.81 -19.11
N ILE A 500 7.14 -9.72 -19.75
CA ILE A 500 6.57 -9.24 -21.01
C ILE A 500 6.79 -10.24 -22.14
N LYS A 501 8.00 -10.81 -22.24
CA LYS A 501 8.27 -11.87 -23.22
C LYS A 501 7.37 -13.08 -22.98
N GLY A 502 7.11 -13.43 -21.71
CA GLY A 502 6.21 -14.51 -21.31
C GLY A 502 4.83 -14.38 -21.96
N PHE A 503 4.15 -13.24 -21.76
CA PHE A 503 2.79 -13.08 -22.30
C PHE A 503 2.77 -12.77 -23.80
N LEU A 504 3.67 -11.94 -24.34
CA LEU A 504 3.67 -11.59 -25.78
C LEU A 504 3.91 -12.80 -26.68
N PHE A 505 4.65 -13.80 -26.18
CA PHE A 505 4.92 -15.07 -26.86
C PHE A 505 4.17 -16.24 -26.22
N GLY A 506 3.08 -15.96 -25.49
CA GLY A 506 2.23 -16.97 -24.87
C GLY A 506 1.50 -17.84 -25.92
N ARG A 507 0.93 -17.22 -26.96
CA ARG A 507 0.16 -17.92 -27.99
C ARG A 507 0.97 -18.55 -29.11
N ASN A 508 2.05 -17.90 -29.52
CA ASN A 508 2.89 -18.39 -30.60
C ASN A 508 4.27 -17.71 -30.57
N SER A 509 5.20 -18.30 -31.31
CA SER A 509 6.53 -17.75 -31.57
C SER A 509 6.98 -18.16 -32.97
N ARG A 510 8.13 -17.64 -33.43
CA ARG A 510 8.74 -18.11 -34.68
C ARG A 510 9.12 -19.59 -34.65
N LEU A 511 9.38 -20.13 -33.45
CA LEU A 511 9.78 -21.53 -33.25
C LEU A 511 8.57 -22.48 -33.14
N ILE A 512 7.54 -22.06 -32.41
CA ILE A 512 6.31 -22.84 -32.15
C ILE A 512 5.11 -21.97 -32.55
N PRO A 513 4.62 -22.10 -33.80
CA PRO A 513 3.51 -21.28 -34.31
C PRO A 513 2.16 -21.55 -33.64
N ASP A 514 1.97 -22.74 -33.09
CA ASP A 514 0.71 -23.25 -32.51
C ASP A 514 0.77 -23.43 -30.98
N LYS A 515 1.69 -22.71 -30.31
CA LYS A 515 1.95 -22.83 -28.87
C LYS A 515 0.70 -22.70 -27.98
N ALA A 516 -0.29 -21.92 -28.40
CA ALA A 516 -1.56 -21.78 -27.69
C ALA A 516 -2.27 -23.12 -27.44
N ASN A 517 -2.11 -24.10 -28.34
CA ASN A 517 -2.72 -25.43 -28.22
C ASN A 517 -2.07 -26.28 -27.12
N LEU A 518 -0.81 -25.98 -26.75
CA LEU A 518 -0.13 -26.63 -25.63
C LEU A 518 -0.66 -26.11 -24.28
N GLY A 519 -1.30 -24.95 -24.27
CA GLY A 519 -1.80 -24.31 -23.05
C GLY A 519 -0.74 -23.48 -22.32
N PHE A 520 -1.10 -22.99 -21.13
CA PHE A 520 -0.23 -22.10 -20.34
C PHE A 520 0.87 -22.87 -19.59
N ARG A 521 0.56 -24.06 -19.09
CA ARG A 521 1.44 -24.93 -18.30
C ARG A 521 1.53 -26.30 -18.96
N PHE A 522 2.55 -26.50 -19.81
CA PHE A 522 2.81 -27.73 -20.58
C PHE A 522 4.18 -28.33 -20.29
#